data_AF-A0A5E4V8R0-F1
#
_entry.id   AF-A0A5E4V8R0-F1
#
_cell.length_a   1.000
_cell.length_b   1.000
_cell.length_c   1.000
_cell.angle_alpha   90.00
_cell.angle_beta   90.00
_cell.angle_gamma   90.00
#
_symmetry.space_group_name_H-M   'P 1'
#
loop_
_entity.id
_entity.type
_entity.pdbx_description
1 polymer ?
#
loop_
_entity_poly.entity_id
_entity_poly.type
_entity_poly.pdbx_seq_one_letter_code
_entity_poly.pdbx_strand_id
1 'polypeptide(L)'
;MLKFGITLLNFMISFEKLFSRPSLCRHAAVGAFGIAMAVAIVPDATFAQGLSAIEAAGRTTEQLRVPHVPFDATADRTPSPASAASAASATIAEDDKPIAYDDSLDLHPADDDFAGRRAVLDRQRAWIDYRFEQAKYECASKFFVNYCIDNARDDQRADLKAVRSQRLVLEDQERKARAQERDERLAEKRAQTAAEASQRAAERAQNVSDYQAKQAEYQQRVTERTGQAPQRAANAEQYSAKQAGQQQKLDDAKATAARKAAEREDNVRKFNQKQQDAVERQKKSDARRKESESGNAPAHKPLPGP
;
A
#
# COMPACT_ATOMS: atom_id res chain seq x y z
N MET A 1 -25.76 -59.37 -42.76
CA MET A 1 -24.36 -58.91 -42.97
C MET A 1 -23.93 -58.14 -41.74
N LEU A 2 -22.99 -58.73 -40.99
CA LEU A 2 -22.51 -58.28 -39.68
C LEU A 2 -21.58 -57.08 -39.82
N LYS A 3 -21.63 -56.15 -38.86
CA LYS A 3 -20.56 -55.19 -38.57
C LYS A 3 -20.16 -55.32 -37.10
N PHE A 4 -19.00 -55.94 -36.89
CA PHE A 4 -18.19 -55.91 -35.67
C PHE A 4 -17.97 -54.42 -35.25
N GLY A 5 -18.04 -53.99 -33.99
CA GLY A 5 -17.32 -54.48 -32.82
C GLY A 5 -15.90 -53.91 -32.82
N ILE A 6 -15.58 -52.93 -31.96
CA ILE A 6 -14.27 -52.73 -31.28
C ILE A 6 -14.31 -51.44 -30.44
N THR A 7 -14.03 -51.65 -29.16
CA THR A 7 -13.62 -50.77 -28.07
C THR A 7 -12.48 -49.81 -28.39
N LEU A 8 -12.58 -48.55 -27.97
CA LEU A 8 -11.44 -47.63 -27.75
C LEU A 8 -11.37 -47.20 -26.28
N LEU A 9 -11.14 -48.19 -25.41
CA LEU A 9 -10.14 -48.04 -24.35
C LEU A 9 -8.79 -47.79 -25.04
N ASN A 10 -8.53 -46.57 -25.52
CA ASN A 10 -7.23 -46.17 -26.08
C ASN A 10 -7.09 -44.66 -26.31
N PHE A 11 -7.61 -43.82 -25.41
CA PHE A 11 -7.22 -42.40 -25.37
C PHE A 11 -7.11 -41.93 -23.92
N MET A 12 -6.33 -42.66 -23.11
CA MET A 12 -5.87 -42.21 -21.81
C MET A 12 -4.34 -42.21 -21.71
N ILE A 13 -3.64 -41.88 -22.79
CA ILE A 13 -2.18 -41.73 -22.80
C ILE A 13 -1.80 -40.69 -23.86
N SER A 14 -1.91 -39.40 -23.53
CA SER A 14 -1.12 -38.29 -24.10
C SER A 14 -1.77 -36.97 -23.70
N PHE A 15 -1.22 -36.31 -22.68
CA PHE A 15 -1.11 -34.85 -22.49
C PHE A 15 -0.63 -34.49 -21.07
N GLU A 16 -0.28 -35.51 -20.28
CA GLU A 16 0.48 -35.37 -19.03
C GLU A 16 1.99 -35.29 -19.32
N LYS A 17 2.46 -34.31 -20.13
CA LYS A 17 3.92 -34.03 -20.31
C LYS A 17 4.34 -32.75 -21.07
N LEU A 18 3.59 -31.66 -20.99
CA LEU A 18 4.09 -30.31 -21.30
C LEU A 18 3.31 -29.37 -20.37
N PHE A 19 3.78 -29.00 -19.18
CA PHE A 19 4.87 -28.07 -18.92
C PHE A 19 5.26 -28.23 -17.46
N SER A 20 6.52 -28.57 -17.18
CA SER A 20 7.08 -28.55 -15.82
C SER A 20 8.20 -27.52 -15.76
N ARG A 21 7.92 -26.41 -15.05
CA ARG A 21 8.77 -25.66 -14.08
C ARG A 21 10.05 -24.95 -14.59
N PRO A 22 10.71 -24.11 -13.76
CA PRO A 22 10.24 -23.10 -12.79
C PRO A 22 11.01 -21.75 -12.95
N SER A 23 10.60 -20.69 -12.26
CA SER A 23 11.54 -19.62 -11.88
C SER A 23 11.12 -18.89 -10.61
N LEU A 24 11.92 -19.07 -9.57
CA LEU A 24 11.99 -18.19 -8.41
C LEU A 24 12.74 -16.92 -8.84
N CYS A 25 12.20 -15.75 -8.51
CA CYS A 25 13.05 -14.61 -8.16
C CYS A 25 12.34 -13.74 -7.11
N ARG A 26 12.78 -13.91 -5.86
CA ARG A 26 12.74 -12.88 -4.81
C ARG A 26 13.18 -11.56 -5.42
N HIS A 27 12.53 -10.44 -5.11
CA HIS A 27 13.19 -9.17 -4.75
C HIS A 27 12.28 -8.43 -3.76
N ALA A 28 12.84 -8.20 -2.58
CA ALA A 28 12.29 -7.37 -1.52
C ALA A 28 12.45 -5.91 -1.93
N ALA A 29 11.36 -5.14 -1.89
CA ALA A 29 11.40 -3.69 -1.90
C ALA A 29 10.88 -3.19 -0.55
N VAL A 30 11.82 -2.94 0.34
CA VAL A 30 11.62 -2.20 1.59
C VAL A 30 11.41 -0.73 1.20
N GLY A 31 10.16 -0.30 1.14
CA GLY A 31 9.80 1.10 0.98
C GLY A 31 9.79 1.79 2.34
N ALA A 32 10.83 2.58 2.60
CA ALA A 32 10.91 3.48 3.75
C ALA A 32 9.86 4.59 3.63
N PHE A 33 8.71 4.42 4.29
CA PHE A 33 7.80 5.53 4.55
C PHE A 33 8.23 6.23 5.84
N GLY A 34 8.84 7.40 5.68
CA GLY A 34 9.20 8.30 6.75
C GLY A 34 7.96 8.75 7.54
N ILE A 35 8.04 8.59 8.85
CA ILE A 35 7.07 9.10 9.82
C ILE A 35 7.28 10.62 9.91
N ALA A 36 6.36 11.40 9.34
CA ALA A 36 6.23 12.82 9.66
C ALA A 36 5.33 12.95 10.90
N MET A 37 5.96 13.15 12.07
CA MET A 37 5.29 13.57 13.30
C MET A 37 4.75 14.99 13.12
N ALA A 38 3.46 15.13 12.82
CA ALA A 38 2.73 16.38 13.02
C ALA A 38 2.18 16.39 14.45
N VAL A 39 2.86 17.11 15.34
CA VAL A 39 2.36 17.46 16.67
C VAL A 39 1.24 18.48 16.48
N ALA A 40 -0.01 18.01 16.48
CA ALA A 40 -1.17 18.87 16.64
C ALA A 40 -1.50 18.94 18.15
N ILE A 41 -1.21 20.10 18.72
CA ILE A 41 -1.61 20.49 20.07
C ILE A 41 -3.15 20.59 20.09
N VAL A 42 -3.82 19.62 20.72
CA VAL A 42 -5.25 19.71 21.02
C VAL A 42 -5.39 20.29 22.43
N PRO A 43 -6.11 21.40 22.62
CA PRO A 43 -6.36 21.95 23.94
C PRO A 43 -7.42 21.13 24.69
N ASP A 44 -7.03 20.70 25.90
CA ASP A 44 -7.83 20.40 27.09
C ASP A 44 -9.35 20.26 26.92
N ALA A 45 -9.81 19.00 26.81
CA ALA A 45 -11.17 18.63 27.21
C ALA A 45 -11.12 18.20 28.68
N THR A 46 -11.55 19.10 29.55
CA THR A 46 -11.74 18.85 30.98
C THR A 46 -12.78 17.77 31.20
N PHE A 47 -12.38 16.78 32.00
CA PHE A 47 -13.21 15.69 32.49
C PHE A 47 -14.24 16.25 33.48
N ALA A 48 -15.48 16.46 33.04
CA ALA A 48 -16.58 16.80 33.94
C ALA A 48 -17.28 15.52 34.43
N GLN A 49 -17.29 15.41 35.74
CA GLN A 49 -17.81 14.33 36.56
C GLN A 49 -19.33 14.19 36.41
N GLY A 50 -19.81 12.96 36.65
CA GLY A 50 -21.21 12.59 36.51
C GLY A 50 -22.17 13.45 37.33
N LEU A 51 -23.30 13.77 36.71
CA LEU A 51 -24.52 14.18 37.39
C LEU A 51 -25.66 13.27 36.95
N SER A 52 -26.42 12.90 37.97
CA SER A 52 -27.44 11.88 38.07
C SER A 52 -28.64 12.10 37.15
N ALA A 53 -29.18 10.98 36.67
CA ALA A 53 -30.55 10.88 36.19
C ALA A 53 -31.54 11.25 37.30
N ILE A 54 -31.99 12.50 37.32
CA ILE A 54 -33.30 13.04 37.74
C ILE A 54 -33.25 14.54 37.39
N GLU A 55 -33.46 14.85 36.10
CA GLU A 55 -33.95 16.17 35.68
C GLU A 55 -34.57 16.05 34.27
N ALA A 56 -35.39 15.01 34.14
CA ALA A 56 -36.26 14.78 33.00
C ALA A 56 -37.70 15.08 33.41
N ALA A 57 -37.98 16.32 33.82
CA ALA A 57 -39.34 16.83 33.99
C ALA A 57 -39.33 18.36 33.97
N GLY A 58 -39.90 18.95 32.92
CA GLY A 58 -40.18 20.39 32.87
C GLY A 58 -39.36 21.17 31.84
N ARG A 59 -39.60 20.95 30.55
CA ARG A 59 -39.43 22.03 29.57
C ARG A 59 -40.73 22.19 28.81
N THR A 60 -41.32 23.34 29.07
CA THR A 60 -42.62 23.82 28.61
C THR A 60 -42.65 24.01 27.10
N THR A 61 -43.84 23.83 26.55
CA THR A 61 -44.25 23.84 25.15
C THR A 61 -44.22 25.22 24.49
N GLU A 62 -43.15 25.98 24.67
CA GLU A 62 -43.09 27.37 24.20
C GLU A 62 -41.71 27.70 23.62
N GLN A 63 -41.34 27.07 22.50
CA GLN A 63 -40.27 27.53 21.58
C GLN A 63 -40.34 26.88 20.17
N LEU A 64 -41.53 26.52 19.66
CA LEU A 64 -41.68 26.28 18.22
C LEU A 64 -41.96 27.59 17.49
N ARG A 65 -40.90 28.36 17.23
CA ARG A 65 -40.89 29.35 16.14
C ARG A 65 -39.81 28.95 15.16
N VAL A 66 -40.22 28.23 14.11
CA VAL A 66 -39.34 27.83 13.00
C VAL A 66 -38.94 29.08 12.22
N PRO A 67 -37.64 29.40 12.08
CA PRO A 67 -37.21 30.44 11.15
C PRO A 67 -37.43 29.95 9.71
N HIS A 68 -38.22 30.70 8.93
CA HIS A 68 -38.43 30.45 7.51
C HIS A 68 -37.22 30.95 6.71
N VAL A 69 -36.22 30.09 6.53
CA VAL A 69 -35.23 30.22 5.46
C VAL A 69 -35.65 29.33 4.29
N PRO A 70 -35.63 29.83 3.03
CA PRO A 70 -35.93 28.99 1.88
C PRO A 70 -34.88 27.89 1.76
N PHE A 71 -35.35 26.66 1.65
CA PHE A 71 -34.50 25.47 1.47
C PHE A 71 -33.86 25.52 0.07
N ASP A 72 -32.58 25.86 -0.01
CA ASP A 72 -31.81 25.80 -1.25
C ASP A 72 -31.23 24.39 -1.41
N ALA A 73 -31.91 23.55 -2.20
CA ALA A 73 -31.62 22.12 -2.38
C ALA A 73 -30.31 21.83 -3.14
N THR A 74 -29.46 22.84 -3.38
CA THR A 74 -28.23 22.72 -4.16
C THR A 74 -26.95 22.95 -3.36
N ALA A 75 -27.03 23.48 -2.13
CA ALA A 75 -25.85 23.91 -1.37
C ALA A 75 -25.03 22.76 -0.74
N ASP A 76 -25.55 21.53 -0.64
CA ASP A 76 -24.88 20.40 0.03
C ASP A 76 -24.47 19.23 -0.88
N ARG A 77 -24.44 19.42 -2.20
CA ARG A 77 -23.87 18.42 -3.11
C ARG A 77 -22.35 18.51 -3.14
N THR A 78 -21.70 17.96 -2.12
CA THR A 78 -20.34 17.44 -2.28
C THR A 78 -20.42 16.13 -3.07
N PRO A 79 -19.76 16.01 -4.24
CA PRO A 79 -19.85 14.79 -5.04
C PRO A 79 -19.14 13.64 -4.31
N SER A 80 -19.92 12.66 -3.86
CA SER A 80 -19.42 11.40 -3.35
C SER A 80 -18.70 10.62 -4.46
N PRO A 81 -17.53 9.99 -4.22
CA PRO A 81 -16.76 9.27 -5.25
C PRO A 81 -17.53 8.09 -5.89
N ALA A 82 -18.69 7.71 -5.35
CA ALA A 82 -19.60 6.75 -5.97
C ALA A 82 -20.25 7.26 -7.28
N SER A 83 -20.31 8.58 -7.51
CA SER A 83 -20.87 9.16 -8.73
C SER A 83 -19.87 9.28 -9.89
N ALA A 84 -18.56 9.19 -9.64
CA ALA A 84 -17.56 9.05 -10.70
C ALA A 84 -17.54 7.63 -11.29
N ALA A 85 -17.92 6.62 -10.50
CA ALA A 85 -18.04 5.24 -10.98
C ALA A 85 -19.30 5.01 -11.84
N SER A 86 -20.33 5.84 -11.71
CA SER A 86 -21.57 5.75 -12.51
C SER A 86 -21.52 6.59 -13.80
N ALA A 87 -20.58 7.54 -13.91
CA ALA A 87 -20.30 8.24 -15.16
C ALA A 87 -19.33 7.46 -16.09
N ALA A 88 -18.55 6.52 -15.56
CA ALA A 88 -17.67 5.65 -16.35
C ALA A 88 -18.40 4.46 -17.02
N SER A 89 -19.67 4.20 -16.65
CA SER A 89 -20.49 3.13 -17.24
C SER A 89 -21.37 3.62 -18.40
N ALA A 90 -21.30 4.90 -18.77
CA ALA A 90 -21.96 5.43 -19.95
C ALA A 90 -21.03 5.34 -21.18
N THR A 91 -20.57 4.13 -21.50
CA THR A 91 -20.24 3.79 -22.88
C THR A 91 -21.46 3.09 -23.45
N ILE A 92 -22.26 3.88 -24.16
CA ILE A 92 -23.20 3.39 -25.15
C ILE A 92 -22.33 2.70 -26.21
N ALA A 93 -22.16 1.40 -26.09
CA ALA A 93 -21.71 0.55 -27.18
C ALA A 93 -22.96 -0.07 -27.79
N GLU A 94 -23.29 0.40 -28.99
CA GLU A 94 -24.21 -0.24 -29.91
C GLU A 94 -23.79 -1.71 -30.10
N ASP A 95 -24.50 -2.62 -29.46
CA ASP A 95 -24.61 -4.00 -29.92
C ASP A 95 -26.12 -4.20 -30.19
N ASP A 96 -26.57 -3.66 -31.33
CA ASP A 96 -27.90 -3.87 -31.90
C ASP A 96 -27.98 -5.30 -32.47
N LYS A 97 -27.70 -6.28 -31.61
CA LYS A 97 -28.03 -7.68 -31.85
C LYS A 97 -29.48 -7.85 -31.47
N PRO A 98 -30.31 -8.49 -32.34
CA PRO A 98 -31.63 -8.90 -31.92
C PRO A 98 -31.46 -9.75 -30.67
N ILE A 99 -32.02 -9.29 -29.55
CA ILE A 99 -32.17 -10.08 -28.35
C ILE A 99 -32.89 -11.34 -28.82
N ALA A 100 -32.19 -12.47 -28.82
CA ALA A 100 -32.77 -13.73 -29.25
C ALA A 100 -34.06 -13.93 -28.45
N TYR A 101 -35.18 -14.03 -29.15
CA TYR A 101 -36.45 -14.38 -28.53
C TYR A 101 -36.26 -15.78 -27.94
N ASP A 102 -36.12 -15.79 -26.61
CA ASP A 102 -36.17 -16.96 -25.78
C ASP A 102 -37.59 -17.53 -25.86
N ASP A 103 -37.78 -18.52 -26.74
CA ASP A 103 -39.02 -19.29 -26.89
C ASP A 103 -39.21 -20.31 -25.74
N SER A 104 -38.29 -20.32 -24.78
CA SER A 104 -38.36 -21.08 -23.52
C SER A 104 -38.71 -20.18 -22.34
N LEU A 105 -39.59 -19.20 -22.57
CA LEU A 105 -40.26 -18.46 -21.50
C LEU A 105 -41.09 -19.45 -20.68
N ASP A 106 -40.49 -19.99 -19.63
CA ASP A 106 -41.21 -20.79 -18.66
C ASP A 106 -42.22 -19.86 -17.96
N LEU A 107 -43.50 -20.00 -18.31
CA LEU A 107 -44.60 -19.26 -17.70
C LEU A 107 -44.83 -19.71 -16.25
N HIS A 108 -44.22 -20.82 -15.85
CA HIS A 108 -44.34 -21.44 -14.55
C HIS A 108 -42.96 -21.80 -13.97
N PRO A 109 -42.16 -20.79 -13.58
CA PRO A 109 -40.87 -21.00 -12.93
C PRO A 109 -41.03 -21.81 -11.64
N ALA A 110 -40.02 -22.62 -11.33
CA ALA A 110 -40.00 -23.52 -10.19
C ALA A 110 -40.18 -22.82 -8.84
N ASP A 111 -40.57 -23.58 -7.82
CA ASP A 111 -40.92 -23.04 -6.50
C ASP A 111 -39.74 -22.48 -5.69
N ASP A 112 -38.52 -22.75 -6.10
CA ASP A 112 -37.27 -22.22 -5.57
C ASP A 112 -36.73 -21.06 -6.43
N ASP A 113 -37.18 -20.92 -7.67
CA ASP A 113 -36.80 -19.83 -8.56
C ASP A 113 -37.60 -18.55 -8.25
N PHE A 114 -37.13 -17.80 -7.25
CA PHE A 114 -37.68 -16.49 -6.90
C PHE A 114 -37.49 -15.44 -8.02
N ALA A 115 -36.43 -15.56 -8.82
CA ALA A 115 -36.11 -14.60 -9.88
C ALA A 115 -37.06 -14.76 -11.07
N GLY A 116 -37.27 -15.99 -11.54
CA GLY A 116 -38.21 -16.29 -12.61
C GLY A 116 -39.65 -15.90 -12.25
N ARG A 117 -40.11 -16.21 -11.03
CA ARG A 117 -41.46 -15.82 -10.59
C ARG A 117 -41.63 -14.31 -10.50
N ARG A 118 -40.60 -13.57 -10.08
CA ARG A 118 -40.62 -12.10 -10.12
C ARG A 118 -40.74 -11.59 -11.56
N ALA A 119 -39.97 -12.16 -12.49
CA ALA A 119 -40.04 -11.79 -13.90
C ALA A 119 -41.42 -12.05 -14.52
N VAL A 120 -42.11 -13.15 -14.14
CA VAL A 120 -43.50 -13.40 -14.57
C VAL A 120 -44.44 -12.31 -14.07
N LEU A 121 -44.37 -11.92 -12.79
CA LEU A 121 -45.21 -10.85 -12.23
C LEU A 121 -44.91 -9.48 -12.86
N ASP A 122 -43.65 -9.18 -13.16
CA ASP A 122 -43.27 -7.95 -13.85
C ASP A 122 -43.79 -7.92 -15.30
N ARG A 123 -43.77 -9.06 -16.01
CA ARG A 123 -44.40 -9.20 -17.34
C ARG A 123 -45.92 -9.01 -17.27
N GLN A 124 -46.59 -9.60 -16.28
CA GLN A 124 -48.04 -9.43 -16.09
C GLN A 124 -48.40 -7.96 -15.86
N ARG A 125 -47.62 -7.26 -15.03
CA ARG A 125 -47.78 -5.82 -14.82
C ARG A 125 -47.62 -5.04 -16.13
N ALA A 126 -46.57 -5.31 -16.90
CA ALA A 126 -46.34 -4.65 -18.18
C ALA A 126 -47.51 -4.88 -19.17
N TRP A 127 -48.10 -6.07 -19.16
CA TRP A 127 -49.25 -6.38 -20.01
C TRP A 127 -50.54 -5.66 -19.57
N ILE A 128 -50.77 -5.52 -18.27
CA ILE A 128 -51.87 -4.70 -17.71
C ILE A 128 -51.70 -3.24 -18.12
N ASP A 129 -50.49 -2.69 -17.99
CA ASP A 129 -50.18 -1.31 -18.37
C ASP A 129 -50.35 -1.09 -19.88
N TYR A 130 -49.90 -2.03 -20.72
CA TYR A 130 -50.14 -2.02 -22.16
C TYR A 130 -51.63 -2.01 -22.52
N ARG A 131 -52.43 -2.88 -21.89
CA ARG A 131 -53.89 -2.93 -22.12
C ARG A 131 -54.59 -1.64 -21.72
N PHE A 132 -54.16 -1.02 -20.63
CA PHE A 132 -54.69 0.28 -20.23
C PHE A 132 -54.37 1.38 -21.26
N GLU A 133 -53.14 1.41 -21.78
CA GLU A 133 -52.79 2.34 -22.86
C GLU A 133 -53.61 2.08 -24.13
N GLN A 134 -53.82 0.83 -24.51
CA GLN A 134 -54.71 0.49 -25.62
C GLN A 134 -56.16 0.95 -25.36
N ALA A 135 -56.69 0.71 -24.15
CA ALA A 135 -58.03 1.14 -23.77
C ALA A 135 -58.20 2.66 -23.85
N LYS A 136 -57.15 3.46 -23.58
CA LYS A 136 -57.20 4.92 -23.77
C LYS A 136 -57.43 5.31 -25.23
N TYR A 137 -56.76 4.64 -26.17
CA TYR A 137 -56.99 4.88 -27.60
C TYR A 137 -58.40 4.46 -28.04
N GLU A 138 -58.91 3.33 -27.53
CA GLU A 138 -60.28 2.87 -27.81
C GLU A 138 -61.35 3.77 -27.16
N CYS A 139 -61.06 4.36 -25.99
CA CYS A 139 -61.96 5.30 -25.34
C CYS A 139 -62.06 6.63 -26.10
N ALA A 140 -61.03 7.03 -26.84
CA ALA A 140 -61.02 8.28 -27.61
C ALA A 140 -62.11 8.32 -28.70
N SER A 141 -62.56 7.16 -29.21
CA SER A 141 -63.63 7.07 -30.21
C SER A 141 -65.04 7.00 -29.61
N LYS A 142 -65.20 7.06 -28.28
CA LYS A 142 -66.51 6.97 -27.60
C LYS A 142 -67.02 8.36 -27.21
N PHE A 143 -68.34 8.51 -27.17
CA PHE A 143 -68.98 9.78 -26.78
C PHE A 143 -68.67 10.19 -25.33
N PHE A 144 -68.59 9.23 -24.40
CA PHE A 144 -68.27 9.48 -22.99
C PHE A 144 -66.83 9.07 -22.66
N VAL A 145 -65.85 9.76 -23.26
CA VAL A 145 -64.41 9.45 -23.11
C VAL A 145 -63.97 9.40 -21.65
N ASN A 146 -64.33 10.40 -20.84
CA ASN A 146 -63.91 10.46 -19.43
C ASN A 146 -64.42 9.27 -18.63
N TYR A 147 -65.71 8.94 -18.76
CA TYR A 147 -66.29 7.78 -18.10
C TYR A 147 -65.64 6.46 -18.55
N CYS A 148 -65.34 6.34 -19.85
CA CYS A 148 -64.63 5.18 -20.38
C CYS A 148 -63.22 5.03 -19.78
N ILE A 149 -62.45 6.13 -19.70
CA ILE A 149 -61.10 6.13 -19.13
C ILE A 149 -61.13 5.80 -17.64
N ASP A 150 -62.10 6.33 -16.89
CA ASP A 150 -62.22 6.06 -15.46
C ASP A 150 -62.55 4.59 -15.19
N ASN A 151 -63.47 3.99 -15.94
CA ASN A 151 -63.72 2.54 -15.87
C ASN A 151 -62.48 1.72 -16.21
N ALA A 152 -61.77 2.07 -17.29
CA ALA A 152 -60.52 1.38 -17.66
C ALA A 152 -59.43 1.52 -16.58
N ARG A 153 -59.39 2.65 -15.87
CA ARG A 153 -58.47 2.87 -14.74
C ARG A 153 -58.85 2.03 -13.52
N ASP A 154 -60.14 1.85 -13.25
CA ASP A 154 -60.60 1.02 -12.15
C ASP A 154 -60.30 -0.47 -12.41
N ASP A 155 -60.48 -0.93 -13.66
CA ASP A 155 -60.05 -2.27 -14.08
C ASP A 155 -58.52 -2.43 -13.92
N GLN A 156 -57.73 -1.46 -14.39
CA GLN A 156 -56.27 -1.47 -14.22
C GLN A 156 -55.86 -1.54 -12.74
N ARG A 157 -56.51 -0.74 -11.87
CA ARG A 157 -56.23 -0.76 -10.43
C ARG A 157 -56.55 -2.11 -9.80
N ALA A 158 -57.64 -2.76 -10.22
CA ALA A 158 -58.03 -4.08 -9.74
C ALA A 158 -56.98 -5.15 -10.14
N ASP A 159 -56.57 -5.15 -11.40
CA ASP A 159 -55.56 -6.09 -11.92
C ASP A 159 -54.18 -5.87 -11.27
N LEU A 160 -53.72 -4.62 -11.17
CA LEU A 160 -52.47 -4.27 -10.50
C LEU A 160 -52.48 -4.64 -9.01
N LYS A 161 -53.64 -4.55 -8.33
CA LYS A 161 -53.79 -4.97 -6.94
C LYS A 161 -53.58 -6.48 -6.79
N ALA A 162 -54.07 -7.28 -7.74
CA ALA A 162 -53.86 -8.73 -7.75
C ALA A 162 -52.38 -9.11 -8.00
N VAL A 163 -51.68 -8.42 -8.90
CA VAL A 163 -50.24 -8.64 -9.12
C VAL A 163 -49.43 -8.23 -7.88
N ARG A 164 -49.80 -7.11 -7.23
CA ARG A 164 -49.13 -6.64 -6.01
C ARG A 164 -49.29 -7.63 -4.85
N SER A 165 -50.47 -8.22 -4.65
CA SER A 165 -50.66 -9.20 -3.57
C SER A 165 -49.80 -10.45 -3.79
N GLN A 166 -49.70 -10.94 -5.03
CA GLN A 166 -48.82 -12.06 -5.38
C GLN A 166 -47.35 -11.73 -5.11
N ARG A 167 -46.90 -10.52 -5.47
CA ARG A 167 -45.53 -10.06 -5.21
C ARG A 167 -45.21 -10.00 -3.73
N LEU A 168 -46.14 -9.54 -2.88
CA LEU A 168 -45.94 -9.48 -1.43
C LEU A 168 -45.74 -10.89 -0.84
N VAL A 169 -46.52 -11.87 -1.28
CA VAL A 169 -46.37 -13.27 -0.86
C VAL A 169 -45.00 -13.82 -1.26
N LEU A 170 -44.56 -13.56 -2.49
CA LEU A 170 -43.23 -13.98 -2.96
C LEU A 170 -42.10 -13.32 -2.16
N GLU A 171 -42.20 -12.02 -1.89
CA GLU A 171 -41.21 -11.31 -1.06
C GLU A 171 -41.19 -11.81 0.39
N ASP A 172 -42.33 -12.21 0.95
CA ASP A 172 -42.42 -12.84 2.27
C ASP A 172 -41.72 -14.21 2.30
N GLN A 173 -41.92 -15.03 1.27
CA GLN A 173 -41.24 -16.32 1.13
C GLN A 173 -39.72 -16.12 1.02
N GLU A 174 -39.28 -15.17 0.20
CA GLU A 174 -37.86 -14.85 0.03
C GLU A 174 -37.23 -14.32 1.33
N ARG A 175 -37.97 -13.51 2.10
CA ARG A 175 -37.54 -13.06 3.44
C ARG A 175 -37.35 -14.25 4.39
N LYS A 176 -38.28 -15.21 4.39
CA LYS A 176 -38.20 -16.42 5.23
C LYS A 176 -37.03 -17.32 4.82
N ALA A 177 -36.85 -17.56 3.52
CA ALA A 177 -35.73 -18.36 3.01
C ALA A 177 -34.37 -17.77 3.42
N ARG A 178 -34.18 -16.46 3.24
CA ARG A 178 -32.96 -15.77 3.71
C ARG A 178 -32.78 -15.79 5.23
N ALA A 179 -33.87 -15.83 6.00
CA ALA A 179 -33.78 -15.94 7.45
C ALA A 179 -33.29 -17.34 7.85
N GLN A 180 -33.85 -18.40 7.23
CA GLN A 180 -33.42 -19.78 7.44
C GLN A 180 -31.95 -19.99 7.09
N GLU A 181 -31.50 -19.48 5.94
CA GLU A 181 -30.08 -19.56 5.53
C GLU A 181 -29.14 -18.86 6.55
N ARG A 182 -29.56 -17.72 7.12
CA ARG A 182 -28.80 -17.06 8.18
C ARG A 182 -28.74 -17.90 9.45
N ASP A 183 -29.85 -18.51 9.84
CA ASP A 183 -29.95 -19.33 11.03
C ASP A 183 -29.11 -20.61 10.90
N GLU A 184 -29.14 -21.26 9.73
CA GLU A 184 -28.29 -22.40 9.38
C GLU A 184 -26.80 -22.04 9.43
N ARG A 185 -26.40 -20.97 8.73
CA ARG A 185 -25.01 -20.48 8.77
C ARG A 185 -24.54 -20.14 10.19
N LEU A 186 -25.44 -19.58 11.01
CA LEU A 186 -25.11 -19.25 12.39
C LEU A 186 -25.03 -20.51 13.26
N ALA A 187 -25.87 -21.51 13.03
CA ALA A 187 -25.81 -22.81 13.69
C ALA A 187 -24.50 -23.54 13.34
N GLU A 188 -24.10 -23.56 12.07
CA GLU A 188 -22.82 -24.11 11.61
C GLU A 188 -21.63 -23.41 12.28
N LYS A 189 -21.61 -22.07 12.28
CA LYS A 189 -20.56 -21.30 12.96
C LYS A 189 -20.49 -21.59 14.45
N ARG A 190 -21.65 -21.72 15.12
CA ARG A 190 -21.71 -22.10 16.55
C ARG A 190 -21.17 -23.51 16.76
N ALA A 191 -21.52 -24.46 15.89
CA ALA A 191 -21.02 -25.83 15.94
C ALA A 191 -19.50 -25.90 15.72
N GLN A 192 -18.97 -25.19 14.72
CA GLN A 192 -17.52 -25.08 14.48
C GLN A 192 -16.81 -24.44 15.67
N THR A 193 -17.33 -23.32 16.18
CA THR A 193 -16.80 -22.65 17.37
C THR A 193 -16.80 -23.60 18.56
N ALA A 194 -17.87 -24.36 18.79
CA ALA A 194 -17.93 -25.33 19.89
C ALA A 194 -16.93 -26.47 19.72
N ALA A 195 -16.79 -27.02 18.50
CA ALA A 195 -15.81 -28.06 18.19
C ALA A 195 -14.36 -27.59 18.41
N GLU A 196 -14.05 -26.35 18.03
CA GLU A 196 -12.72 -25.75 18.19
C GLU A 196 -12.48 -25.15 19.58
N ALA A 197 -13.46 -25.19 20.49
CA ALA A 197 -13.37 -24.47 21.77
C ALA A 197 -12.20 -24.93 22.64
N SER A 198 -11.92 -26.24 22.67
CA SER A 198 -10.80 -26.82 23.42
C SER A 198 -9.46 -26.43 22.82
N GLN A 199 -9.32 -26.51 21.49
CA GLN A 199 -8.11 -26.12 20.78
C GLN A 199 -7.82 -24.63 20.97
N ARG A 200 -8.82 -23.77 20.78
CA ARG A 200 -8.68 -22.32 21.02
C ARG A 200 -8.36 -22.00 22.49
N ALA A 201 -8.85 -22.79 23.44
CA ALA A 201 -8.48 -22.63 24.84
C ALA A 201 -7.02 -23.04 25.10
N ALA A 202 -6.56 -24.15 24.51
CA ALA A 202 -5.17 -24.59 24.60
C ALA A 202 -4.21 -23.59 23.95
N GLU A 203 -4.55 -23.07 22.76
CA GLU A 203 -3.79 -22.05 22.07
C GLU A 203 -3.74 -20.74 22.87
N ARG A 204 -4.85 -20.31 23.48
CA ARG A 204 -4.84 -19.15 24.40
C ARG A 204 -3.92 -19.40 25.59
N ALA A 205 -3.95 -20.59 26.19
CA ALA A 205 -3.07 -20.92 27.30
C ALA A 205 -1.58 -20.88 26.90
N GLN A 206 -1.24 -21.43 25.73
CA GLN A 206 0.12 -21.38 25.16
C GLN A 206 0.58 -19.94 24.87
N ASN A 207 -0.28 -19.12 24.26
CA ASN A 207 0.04 -17.73 24.01
C ASN A 207 0.30 -16.94 25.30
N VAL A 208 -0.47 -17.23 26.36
CA VAL A 208 -0.25 -16.63 27.69
C VAL A 208 1.09 -17.08 28.28
N SER A 209 1.41 -18.38 28.21
CA SER A 209 2.71 -18.87 28.72
C SER A 209 3.89 -18.30 27.95
N ASP A 210 3.79 -18.21 26.62
CA ASP A 210 4.83 -17.65 25.76
C ASP A 210 5.05 -16.17 26.03
N TYR A 211 3.97 -15.42 26.26
CA TYR A 211 4.04 -14.02 26.64
C TYR A 211 4.76 -13.84 27.99
N GLN A 212 4.42 -14.65 28.99
CA GLN A 212 5.08 -14.62 30.30
C GLN A 212 6.56 -15.01 30.20
N ALA A 213 6.90 -16.03 29.41
CA ALA A 213 8.28 -16.45 29.19
C ALA A 213 9.10 -15.33 28.52
N LYS A 214 8.55 -14.67 27.50
CA LYS A 214 9.19 -13.51 26.85
C LYS A 214 9.36 -12.33 27.80
N GLN A 215 8.41 -12.09 28.69
CA GLN A 215 8.55 -11.06 29.73
C GLN A 215 9.71 -11.40 30.67
N ALA A 216 9.79 -12.64 31.17
CA ALA A 216 10.88 -13.07 32.04
C ALA A 216 12.26 -12.97 31.34
N GLU A 217 12.34 -13.42 30.09
CA GLU A 217 13.56 -13.31 29.28
C GLU A 217 13.96 -11.84 29.05
N TYR A 218 12.99 -10.96 28.79
CA TYR A 218 13.26 -9.52 28.68
C TYR A 218 13.87 -8.97 29.97
N GLN A 219 13.32 -9.33 31.13
CA GLN A 219 13.86 -8.89 32.43
C GLN A 219 15.27 -9.44 32.68
N GLN A 220 15.52 -10.69 32.29
CA GLN A 220 16.86 -11.28 32.36
C GLN A 220 17.85 -10.53 31.47
N ARG A 221 17.52 -10.30 30.20
CA ARG A 221 18.39 -9.54 29.27
C ARG A 221 18.64 -8.11 29.76
N VAL A 222 17.64 -7.46 30.36
CA VAL A 222 17.84 -6.13 30.97
C VAL A 222 18.82 -6.23 32.12
N THR A 223 18.65 -7.20 33.02
CA THR A 223 19.54 -7.42 34.18
C THR A 223 20.97 -7.77 33.76
N GLU A 224 21.14 -8.64 32.77
CA GLU A 224 22.46 -8.97 32.21
C GLU A 224 23.10 -7.76 31.54
N ARG A 225 22.33 -7.00 30.76
CA ARG A 225 22.81 -5.79 30.10
C ARG A 225 23.25 -4.74 31.14
N THR A 226 22.47 -4.52 32.20
CA THR A 226 22.84 -3.58 33.26
C THR A 226 24.04 -4.09 34.07
N GLY A 227 24.09 -5.37 34.41
CA GLY A 227 25.24 -5.99 35.09
C GLY A 227 26.54 -5.94 34.28
N GLN A 228 26.46 -6.09 32.95
CA GLN A 228 27.61 -5.99 32.04
C GLN A 228 27.96 -4.55 31.65
N ALA A 229 27.17 -3.54 32.05
CA ALA A 229 27.42 -2.13 31.71
C ALA A 229 28.83 -1.64 32.10
N PRO A 230 29.33 -1.85 33.35
CA PRO A 230 30.69 -1.42 33.72
C PRO A 230 31.77 -2.11 32.89
N GLN A 231 31.62 -3.41 32.62
CA GLN A 231 32.60 -4.15 31.83
C GLN A 231 32.59 -3.72 30.35
N ARG A 232 31.42 -3.38 29.79
CA ARG A 232 31.30 -2.79 28.44
C ARG A 232 31.92 -1.40 28.38
N ALA A 233 31.74 -0.57 29.41
CA ALA A 233 32.40 0.74 29.50
C ALA A 233 33.93 0.59 29.55
N ALA A 234 34.45 -0.28 30.42
CA ALA A 234 35.88 -0.57 30.47
C ALA A 234 36.43 -1.12 29.14
N ASN A 235 35.70 -2.02 28.47
CA ASN A 235 36.13 -2.55 27.16
C ASN A 235 36.15 -1.45 26.09
N ALA A 236 35.17 -0.54 26.10
CA ALA A 236 35.12 0.61 25.18
C ALA A 236 36.30 1.57 25.41
N GLU A 237 36.65 1.86 26.66
CA GLU A 237 37.84 2.66 27.02
C GLU A 237 39.14 1.99 26.58
N GLN A 238 39.25 0.67 26.77
CA GLN A 238 40.43 -0.08 26.31
C GLN A 238 40.55 -0.05 24.79
N TYR A 239 39.45 -0.16 24.06
CA TYR A 239 39.44 -0.05 22.60
C TYR A 239 39.80 1.35 22.12
N SER A 240 39.24 2.40 22.74
CA SER A 240 39.54 3.79 22.38
C SER A 240 41.00 4.16 22.67
N ALA A 241 41.55 3.70 23.80
CA ALA A 241 42.96 3.86 24.14
C ALA A 241 43.89 3.18 23.11
N LYS A 242 43.55 1.95 22.69
CA LYS A 242 44.28 1.25 21.62
C LYS A 242 44.22 2.01 20.31
N GLN A 243 43.04 2.51 19.93
CA GLN A 243 42.86 3.27 18.70
C GLN A 243 43.67 4.58 18.73
N ALA A 244 43.65 5.31 19.84
CA ALA A 244 44.45 6.52 20.03
C ALA A 244 45.96 6.23 19.94
N GLY A 245 46.43 5.15 20.57
CA GLY A 245 47.84 4.75 20.49
C GLY A 245 48.28 4.37 19.08
N GLN A 246 47.40 3.72 18.29
CA GLN A 246 47.70 3.41 16.88
C GLN A 246 47.70 4.69 16.03
N GLN A 247 46.78 5.61 16.28
CA GLN A 247 46.74 6.90 15.59
C GLN A 247 48.00 7.73 15.86
N GLN A 248 48.45 7.80 17.12
CA GLN A 248 49.71 8.46 17.49
C GLN A 248 50.90 7.90 16.73
N LYS A 249 51.04 6.56 16.65
CA LYS A 249 52.13 5.93 15.89
C LYS A 249 52.12 6.30 14.41
N LEU A 250 50.93 6.40 13.80
CA LEU A 250 50.80 6.81 12.40
C LEU A 250 51.21 8.27 12.22
N ASP A 251 50.82 9.15 13.15
CA ASP A 251 51.15 10.57 13.07
C ASP A 251 52.63 10.82 13.35
N ASP A 252 53.24 10.08 14.29
CA ASP A 252 54.69 10.08 14.53
C ASP A 252 55.48 9.57 13.32
N ALA A 253 54.99 8.50 12.68
CA ALA A 253 55.59 7.96 11.46
C ALA A 253 55.52 8.97 10.31
N LYS A 254 54.37 9.65 10.12
CA LYS A 254 54.23 10.73 9.14
C LYS A 254 55.15 11.91 9.44
N ALA A 255 55.21 12.36 10.69
CA ALA A 255 56.08 13.47 11.10
C ALA A 255 57.56 13.12 10.90
N THR A 256 57.95 11.88 11.15
CA THR A 256 59.31 11.39 10.91
C THR A 256 59.61 11.27 9.41
N ALA A 257 58.65 10.76 8.62
CA ALA A 257 58.77 10.69 7.17
C ALA A 257 58.90 12.09 6.54
N ALA A 258 58.11 13.07 7.00
CA ALA A 258 58.17 14.46 6.57
C ALA A 258 59.52 15.10 6.92
N ARG A 259 60.02 14.90 8.15
CA ARG A 259 61.36 15.36 8.57
C ARG A 259 62.46 14.79 7.68
N LYS A 260 62.44 13.48 7.42
CA LYS A 260 63.40 12.83 6.52
C LYS A 260 63.26 13.30 5.07
N ALA A 261 62.05 13.61 4.61
CA ALA A 261 61.83 14.16 3.28
C ALA A 261 62.46 15.55 3.14
N ALA A 262 62.21 16.45 4.09
CA ALA A 262 62.84 17.77 4.14
C ALA A 262 64.36 17.68 4.22
N GLU A 263 64.91 16.78 5.05
CA GLU A 263 66.35 16.55 5.14
C GLU A 263 66.94 16.06 3.80
N ARG A 264 66.24 15.16 3.09
CA ARG A 264 66.66 14.73 1.74
C ARG A 264 66.66 15.89 0.75
N GLU A 265 65.63 16.73 0.75
CA GLU A 265 65.57 17.93 -0.09
C GLU A 265 66.72 18.89 0.21
N ASP A 266 67.00 19.15 1.49
CA ASP A 266 68.11 20.00 1.93
C ASP A 266 69.47 19.44 1.49
N ASN A 267 69.68 18.14 1.63
CA ASN A 267 70.90 17.47 1.17
C ASN A 267 71.05 17.53 -0.35
N VAL A 268 69.97 17.36 -1.12
CA VAL A 268 69.96 17.54 -2.57
C VAL A 268 70.31 18.99 -2.95
N ARG A 269 69.73 19.99 -2.26
CA ARG A 269 70.07 21.41 -2.49
C ARG A 269 71.55 21.70 -2.22
N LYS A 270 72.09 21.21 -1.10
CA LYS A 270 73.51 21.33 -0.75
C LYS A 270 74.42 20.62 -1.76
N PHE A 271 74.03 19.44 -2.23
CA PHE A 271 74.80 18.72 -3.25
C PHE A 271 74.83 19.50 -4.57
N ASN A 272 73.69 20.00 -5.03
CA ASN A 272 73.61 20.82 -6.25
C ASN A 272 74.43 22.11 -6.13
N GLN A 273 74.39 22.80 -4.99
CA GLN A 273 75.25 23.97 -4.73
C GLN A 273 76.74 23.60 -4.81
N LYS A 274 77.16 22.50 -4.17
CA LYS A 274 78.57 22.04 -4.24
C LYS A 274 79.01 21.74 -5.67
N GLN A 275 78.12 21.16 -6.50
CA GLN A 275 78.40 20.92 -7.92
C GLN A 275 78.61 22.23 -8.68
N GLN A 276 77.74 23.23 -8.47
CA GLN A 276 77.88 24.55 -9.09
C GLN A 276 79.17 25.25 -8.66
N ASP A 277 79.48 25.25 -7.36
CA ASP A 277 80.71 25.84 -6.81
C ASP A 277 81.97 25.17 -7.36
N ALA A 278 81.96 23.85 -7.53
CA ALA A 278 83.08 23.11 -8.11
C ALA A 278 83.33 23.52 -9.56
N VAL A 279 82.27 23.61 -10.38
CA VAL A 279 82.34 24.10 -11.76
C VAL A 279 82.83 25.55 -11.82
N GLU A 280 82.36 26.42 -10.92
CA GLU A 280 82.81 27.81 -10.86
C GLU A 280 84.28 27.93 -10.47
N ARG A 281 84.73 27.16 -9.47
CA ARG A 281 86.15 27.10 -9.08
C ARG A 281 87.04 26.65 -10.23
N GLN A 282 86.62 25.63 -10.97
CA GLN A 282 87.38 25.14 -12.13
C GLN A 282 87.46 26.20 -13.24
N LYS A 283 86.34 26.88 -13.56
CA LYS A 283 86.36 28.03 -14.48
C LYS A 283 87.32 29.13 -14.01
N LYS A 284 87.32 29.46 -12.71
CA LYS A 284 88.23 30.45 -12.12
C LYS A 284 89.69 30.00 -12.19
N SER A 285 90.01 28.73 -11.98
CA SER A 285 91.39 28.23 -12.12
C SER A 285 91.85 28.22 -13.57
N ASP A 286 90.99 27.79 -14.50
CA ASP A 286 91.29 27.78 -15.93
C ASP A 286 91.46 29.21 -16.48
N ALA A 287 90.66 30.16 -15.98
CA ALA A 287 90.83 31.59 -16.27
C ALA A 287 92.18 32.11 -15.77
N ARG A 288 92.56 31.82 -14.51
CA ARG A 288 93.91 32.18 -13.99
C ARG A 288 95.03 31.54 -14.81
N ARG A 289 94.85 30.28 -15.24
CA ARG A 289 95.84 29.57 -16.06
C ARG A 289 96.00 30.23 -17.42
N LYS A 290 94.89 30.54 -18.11
CA LYS A 290 94.91 31.28 -19.38
C LYS A 290 95.49 32.68 -19.23
N GLU A 291 95.20 33.38 -18.13
CA GLU A 291 95.79 34.69 -17.83
C GLU A 291 97.30 34.59 -17.60
N SER A 292 97.78 33.52 -16.95
CA SER A 292 99.22 33.24 -16.83
C SER A 292 99.88 32.78 -18.14
N GLU A 293 99.15 32.14 -19.06
CA GLU A 293 99.66 31.68 -20.37
C GLU A 293 99.60 32.80 -21.44
N SER A 294 98.73 33.80 -21.28
CA SER A 294 98.62 34.97 -22.18
C SER A 294 99.43 36.19 -21.72
N GLY A 295 100.07 36.10 -20.55
CA GLY A 295 100.99 37.10 -20.00
C GLY A 295 102.47 36.73 -20.19
N ASN A 296 103.07 37.25 -21.26
CA ASN A 296 104.47 37.63 -21.43
C ASN A 296 105.49 37.16 -20.35
N ALA A 297 106.41 36.27 -20.71
CA ALA A 297 107.69 36.17 -20.02
C ALA A 297 108.56 37.40 -20.36
N PRO A 298 109.18 38.07 -19.38
CA PRO A 298 110.47 38.68 -19.65
C PRO A 298 111.54 38.20 -18.65
N ALA A 299 112.51 37.50 -19.23
CA ALA A 299 113.94 37.77 -19.14
C ALA A 299 114.57 38.11 -17.78
N HIS A 300 115.53 37.25 -17.43
CA HIS A 300 116.79 37.60 -16.74
C HIS A 300 117.20 39.08 -16.90
N LYS A 301 117.45 39.75 -15.78
CA LYS A 301 118.40 40.87 -15.72
C LYS A 301 119.78 40.31 -15.33
N PRO A 302 120.85 40.55 -16.10
CA PRO A 302 122.21 40.17 -15.71
C PRO A 302 122.76 41.12 -14.64
N LEU A 303 123.62 40.57 -13.79
CA LEU A 303 124.50 41.30 -12.87
C LEU A 303 125.47 42.19 -13.67
N PRO A 304 125.77 43.39 -13.15
CA PRO A 304 127.12 43.92 -13.17
C PRO A 304 127.60 44.15 -11.73
N GLY A 305 128.81 43.70 -11.44
CA GLY A 305 129.71 44.37 -10.50
C GLY A 305 131.05 44.57 -11.22
N PRO A 306 132.05 45.22 -10.61
CA PRO A 306 132.05 46.15 -9.48
C PRO A 306 131.79 47.62 -9.88
#